data_AF-A0A430HGI6-F1
#
_entry.id   AF-A0A430HGI6-F1
#
_cell.length_a   1.000
_cell.length_b   1.000
_cell.length_c   1.000
_cell.angle_alpha   90.00
_cell.angle_beta   90.00
_cell.angle_gamma   90.00
#
_symmetry.space_group_name_H-M   'P 1'
#
loop_
_entity.id
_entity.type
_entity.pdbx_description
1 polymer ?
#
loop_
_entity_poly.entity_id
_entity_poly.type
_entity_poly.pdbx_seq_one_letter_code
_entity_poly.pdbx_strand_id
1 'polypeptide(L)'
;MHLEKTHTGHPVAIRRGAATLLLVLLVLLAAPLLALQAGAAETAPPVDPLDDCEQYSMAGKHECLVKVVAKSALALKKAEAEAAAAIGRWDEWDRYIKVARTKLQASNAAFSAYRQAQCELDMALVGGGAGNARDSRRLTCVAKMNLQRVEDLARDTGALPSKQ
;
A
#
# COMPACT_ATOMS: atom_id res chain seq x y z
N MET A 1 71.76 21.69 -52.41
CA MET A 1 71.51 20.90 -51.18
C MET A 1 71.13 21.89 -50.09
N HIS A 2 69.99 21.65 -49.41
CA HIS A 2 69.50 22.27 -48.16
C HIS A 2 69.08 23.76 -48.23
N LEU A 3 67.79 24.08 -48.08
CA LEU A 3 66.89 24.10 -46.91
C LEU A 3 66.84 25.54 -46.35
N GLU A 4 65.67 26.16 -46.28
CA GLU A 4 65.03 26.44 -44.99
C GLU A 4 63.58 26.92 -45.19
N LYS A 5 62.69 26.45 -44.30
CA LYS A 5 61.25 26.70 -44.27
C LYS A 5 60.98 27.73 -43.18
N THR A 6 60.20 28.76 -43.52
CA THR A 6 59.41 29.53 -42.56
C THR A 6 57.94 29.36 -42.91
N HIS A 7 57.07 29.03 -41.94
CA HIS A 7 55.79 29.72 -41.80
C HIS A 7 55.07 29.37 -40.48
N THR A 8 54.96 30.42 -39.67
CA THR A 8 53.86 30.85 -38.79
C THR A 8 52.56 30.04 -38.80
N GLY A 9 52.06 29.72 -37.61
CA GLY A 9 50.67 29.32 -37.39
C GLY A 9 49.70 30.51 -37.30
N HIS A 10 48.39 30.19 -37.33
CA HIS A 10 47.35 30.77 -36.46
C HIS A 10 46.01 30.00 -36.62
N PRO A 11 45.06 30.13 -35.67
CA PRO A 11 44.33 29.01 -35.08
C PRO A 11 42.81 29.08 -35.27
N VAL A 12 42.12 27.96 -35.50
CA VAL A 12 40.66 27.89 -35.37
C VAL A 12 40.24 26.48 -34.95
N ALA A 13 40.16 26.19 -33.66
CA ALA A 13 39.48 24.97 -33.17
C ALA A 13 39.18 24.97 -31.66
N ILE A 14 38.58 26.02 -31.07
CA ILE A 14 38.22 26.00 -29.63
C ILE A 14 36.74 26.34 -29.34
N ARG A 15 35.95 26.75 -30.34
CA ARG A 15 34.56 27.19 -30.09
C ARG A 15 33.49 26.10 -30.05
N ARG A 16 33.77 24.88 -30.53
CA ARG A 16 32.74 23.81 -30.62
C ARG A 16 32.55 23.00 -29.33
N GLY A 17 33.60 22.79 -28.53
CA GLY A 17 33.53 21.94 -27.34
C GLY A 17 32.71 22.52 -26.19
N ALA A 18 32.82 23.82 -25.94
CA ALA A 18 32.16 24.47 -24.81
C ALA A 18 30.63 24.52 -24.96
N ALA A 19 30.13 24.78 -26.17
CA ALA A 19 28.69 24.85 -26.43
C ALA A 19 28.00 23.49 -26.28
N THR A 20 28.66 22.41 -26.71
CA THR A 20 28.15 21.04 -26.56
C THR A 20 28.18 20.58 -25.10
N LEU A 21 29.24 20.92 -24.35
CA LEU A 21 29.31 20.64 -22.91
C LEU A 21 28.22 21.38 -22.12
N LEU A 22 27.96 22.65 -22.46
CA LEU A 22 26.94 23.47 -21.80
C LEU A 22 25.52 22.91 -22.04
N LEU A 23 25.24 22.48 -23.28
CA LEU A 23 23.95 21.86 -23.62
C LEU A 23 23.74 20.53 -22.88
N VAL A 24 24.78 19.71 -22.78
CA VAL A 24 24.73 18.42 -22.06
C VAL A 24 24.52 18.65 -20.56
N LEU A 25 25.18 19.64 -19.96
CA LEU A 25 24.96 20.02 -18.56
C LEU A 25 23.52 20.52 -18.32
N LEU A 26 22.98 21.36 -19.22
CA LEU A 26 21.61 21.87 -19.13
C LEU A 26 20.56 20.75 -19.20
N VAL A 27 20.77 19.73 -20.04
CA VAL A 27 19.87 18.57 -20.15
C VAL A 27 19.98 17.66 -18.91
N LEU A 28 21.19 17.44 -18.38
CA LEU A 28 21.40 16.65 -17.14
C LEU A 28 20.80 17.33 -15.89
N LEU A 29 20.79 18.67 -15.84
CA LEU A 29 20.17 19.44 -14.76
C LEU A 29 18.65 19.55 -14.88
N ALA A 30 18.06 19.30 -16.05
CA ALA A 30 16.62 19.37 -16.26
C ALA A 30 15.88 18.04 -15.97
N ALA A 31 16.58 16.91 -16.01
CA ALA A 31 16.00 15.58 -15.76
C ALA A 31 15.36 15.40 -14.37
N PRO A 32 15.91 15.91 -13.24
CA PRO A 32 15.29 15.70 -11.94
C PRO A 32 14.04 16.57 -11.70
N LEU A 33 13.84 17.65 -12.48
CA LEU A 33 12.69 18.55 -12.33
C LEU A 33 11.40 17.97 -12.92
N LEU A 34 11.49 17.02 -13.87
CA LEU A 34 10.33 16.36 -14.47
C LEU A 34 9.80 15.18 -13.64
N ALA A 35 10.58 14.65 -12.69
CA ALA A 35 10.16 13.53 -11.84
C ALA A 35 9.29 13.97 -10.64
N LEU A 36 9.24 15.27 -10.31
CA LEU A 36 8.53 15.79 -9.13
C LEU A 36 7.04 16.07 -9.37
N GLN A 37 6.58 16.02 -10.63
CA GLN A 37 5.18 16.31 -11.01
C GLN A 37 4.30 15.06 -11.13
N ALA A 38 4.82 13.86 -10.81
CA ALA A 38 3.98 12.72 -10.51
C ALA A 38 3.39 12.92 -9.11
N GLY A 39 2.51 13.91 -8.98
CA GLY A 39 1.70 14.12 -7.80
C GLY A 39 0.99 12.81 -7.51
N ALA A 40 1.43 12.14 -6.44
CA ALA A 40 0.60 11.20 -5.73
C ALA A 40 -0.75 11.90 -5.58
N ALA A 41 -1.78 11.36 -6.22
CA ALA A 41 -3.14 11.73 -5.87
C ALA A 41 -3.25 11.46 -4.38
N GLU A 42 -3.18 12.52 -3.58
CA GLU A 42 -3.34 12.45 -2.14
C GLU A 42 -4.82 12.16 -1.94
N THR A 43 -5.18 10.88 -2.06
CA THR A 43 -6.39 10.37 -1.49
C THR A 43 -6.35 10.78 -0.03
N ALA A 44 -7.30 11.61 0.40
CA ALA A 44 -7.45 11.99 1.79
C ALA A 44 -7.19 10.75 2.67
N PRO A 45 -6.38 10.86 3.74
CA PRO A 45 -6.06 9.70 4.55
C PRO A 45 -7.37 9.00 4.92
N PRO A 46 -7.48 7.68 4.73
CA PRO A 46 -8.68 6.97 5.10
C PRO A 46 -8.97 7.30 6.57
N VAL A 47 -10.16 7.85 6.84
CA VAL A 47 -10.60 8.17 8.20
C VAL A 47 -10.44 6.90 9.02
N ASP A 48 -9.51 6.88 9.98
CA ASP A 48 -9.27 5.69 10.79
C ASP A 48 -10.54 5.47 11.60
N PRO A 49 -11.27 4.35 11.47
CA PRO A 49 -12.50 4.13 12.23
C PRO A 49 -12.27 4.10 13.74
N LEU A 50 -11.01 4.14 14.18
CA LEU A 50 -10.59 4.30 15.55
C LEU A 50 -10.42 5.76 16.02
N ASP A 51 -10.24 6.73 15.10
CA ASP A 51 -10.14 8.16 15.45
C ASP A 51 -11.42 8.66 16.13
N ASP A 52 -12.57 8.12 15.73
CA ASP A 52 -13.86 8.39 16.38
C ASP A 52 -13.86 8.02 17.87
N CYS A 53 -13.07 7.02 18.26
CA CYS A 53 -12.98 6.58 19.65
C CYS A 53 -12.13 7.52 20.51
N GLU A 54 -11.24 8.33 19.94
CA GLU A 54 -10.36 9.23 20.70
C GLU A 54 -11.11 10.32 21.47
N GLN A 55 -12.36 10.58 21.08
CA GLN A 55 -13.27 11.59 21.64
C GLN A 55 -13.82 11.22 23.02
N TYR A 56 -13.69 9.96 23.46
CA TYR A 56 -14.27 9.46 24.70
C TYR A 56 -13.29 9.44 25.88
N SER A 57 -13.82 9.41 27.11
CA SER A 57 -13.05 9.10 28.33
C SER A 57 -12.45 7.69 28.25
N MET A 58 -11.46 7.35 29.08
CA MET A 58 -10.82 6.02 29.04
C MET A 58 -11.81 4.84 29.12
N ALA A 59 -12.89 4.98 29.90
CA ALA A 59 -13.95 3.97 29.96
C ALA A 59 -14.79 3.95 28.67
N GLY A 60 -15.17 5.13 28.15
CA GLY A 60 -15.91 5.23 26.89
C GLY A 60 -15.11 4.79 25.66
N LYS A 61 -13.77 4.92 25.69
CA LYS A 61 -12.87 4.40 24.65
C LYS A 61 -13.00 2.90 24.51
N HIS A 62 -13.00 2.17 25.61
CA HIS A 62 -13.13 0.71 25.56
C HIS A 62 -14.46 0.28 24.92
N GLU A 63 -15.59 0.87 25.34
CA GLU A 63 -16.90 0.56 24.75
C GLU A 63 -16.97 0.91 23.25
N CYS A 64 -16.36 2.04 22.86
CA CYS A 64 -16.23 2.41 21.46
C CYS A 64 -15.44 1.35 20.68
N LEU A 65 -14.27 0.95 21.17
CA LEU A 65 -13.42 -0.06 20.55
C LEU A 65 -14.12 -1.42 20.40
N VAL A 66 -14.89 -1.85 21.41
CA VAL A 66 -15.71 -3.08 21.31
C VAL A 66 -16.72 -2.98 20.16
N LYS A 67 -17.40 -1.82 20.01
CA LYS A 67 -18.32 -1.58 18.89
C LYS A 67 -17.61 -1.57 17.54
N VAL A 68 -16.42 -0.96 17.45
CA VAL A 68 -15.61 -0.95 16.23
C VAL A 68 -15.18 -2.37 15.84
N VAL A 69 -14.75 -3.20 16.80
CA VAL A 69 -14.43 -4.61 16.54
C VAL A 69 -15.65 -5.36 16.00
N ALA A 70 -16.83 -5.21 16.62
CA ALA A 70 -18.06 -5.84 16.15
C ALA A 70 -18.43 -5.41 14.71
N LYS A 71 -18.37 -4.10 14.42
CA LYS A 71 -18.62 -3.57 13.08
C LYS A 71 -17.62 -4.10 12.05
N SER A 72 -16.32 -4.09 12.37
CA SER A 72 -15.27 -4.58 11.48
C SER A 72 -15.41 -6.08 11.19
N ALA A 73 -15.83 -6.89 12.17
CA ALA A 73 -16.07 -8.32 11.98
C ALA A 73 -17.25 -8.59 11.04
N LEU A 74 -18.34 -7.81 11.16
CA LEU A 74 -19.46 -7.87 10.23
C LEU A 74 -19.05 -7.45 8.82
N ALA A 75 -18.25 -6.38 8.69
CA ALA A 75 -17.72 -5.91 7.42
C ALA A 75 -16.83 -6.98 6.76
N LEU A 76 -15.93 -7.60 7.51
CA LEU A 76 -15.09 -8.69 7.03
C LEU A 76 -15.93 -9.88 6.53
N LYS A 77 -16.91 -10.33 7.31
CA LYS A 77 -17.80 -11.43 6.91
C LYS A 77 -18.54 -11.12 5.61
N LYS A 78 -19.00 -9.87 5.46
CA LYS A 78 -19.63 -9.39 4.22
C LYS A 78 -18.66 -9.42 3.05
N ALA A 79 -17.44 -8.89 3.22
CA ALA A 79 -16.42 -8.87 2.18
C ALA A 79 -15.99 -10.28 1.74
N GLU A 80 -15.87 -11.24 2.67
CA GLU A 80 -15.57 -12.64 2.35
C GLU A 80 -16.67 -13.27 1.48
N ALA A 81 -17.94 -12.98 1.79
CA ALA A 81 -19.08 -13.45 1.00
C ALA A 81 -19.13 -12.78 -0.39
N GLU A 82 -18.86 -11.48 -0.46
CA GLU A 82 -18.80 -10.73 -1.71
C GLU A 82 -17.66 -11.22 -2.61
N ALA A 83 -16.47 -11.47 -2.06
CA ALA A 83 -15.35 -12.08 -2.76
C ALA A 83 -15.70 -13.47 -3.31
N ALA A 84 -16.35 -14.32 -2.51
CA ALA A 84 -16.81 -15.64 -2.97
C ALA A 84 -17.85 -15.55 -4.09
N ALA A 85 -18.74 -14.55 -4.02
CA ALA A 85 -19.73 -14.28 -5.05
C ALA A 85 -19.09 -13.74 -6.34
N ALA A 86 -18.11 -12.85 -6.25
CA ALA A 86 -17.34 -12.33 -7.38
C ALA A 86 -16.60 -13.46 -8.11
N ILE A 87 -15.87 -14.31 -7.37
CA ILE A 87 -15.23 -15.52 -7.93
C ILE A 87 -16.28 -16.44 -8.59
N GLY A 88 -17.48 -16.53 -8.02
CA GLY A 88 -18.57 -17.34 -8.59
C GLY A 88 -19.12 -16.86 -9.92
N ARG A 89 -19.08 -15.55 -10.17
CA ARG A 89 -19.53 -14.92 -11.42
C ARG A 89 -18.39 -14.69 -12.41
N TRP A 90 -17.15 -14.96 -12.00
CA TRP A 90 -15.97 -14.81 -12.83
C TRP A 90 -16.13 -15.58 -14.15
N ASP A 91 -15.94 -14.89 -15.28
CA ASP A 91 -15.97 -15.45 -16.63
C ASP A 91 -14.73 -16.31 -16.89
N GLU A 92 -14.76 -17.50 -16.31
CA GLU A 92 -13.67 -18.45 -16.33
C GLU A 92 -14.21 -19.89 -16.31
N TRP A 93 -13.39 -20.85 -16.76
CA TRP A 93 -13.71 -22.27 -16.70
C TRP A 93 -13.95 -22.72 -15.25
N ASP A 94 -15.01 -23.50 -15.05
CA ASP A 94 -15.48 -23.94 -13.72
C ASP A 94 -14.39 -24.59 -12.86
N ARG A 95 -13.41 -25.27 -13.46
CA ARG A 95 -12.29 -25.86 -12.73
C ARG A 95 -11.46 -24.81 -11.98
N TYR A 96 -11.23 -23.64 -12.59
CA TYR A 96 -10.44 -22.58 -11.96
C TYR A 96 -11.28 -21.80 -10.94
N ILE A 97 -12.58 -21.60 -11.20
CA ILE A 97 -13.52 -21.06 -10.19
C ILE A 97 -13.53 -21.93 -8.93
N LYS A 98 -13.58 -23.26 -9.08
CA LYS A 98 -13.52 -24.20 -7.95
C LYS A 98 -12.20 -24.06 -7.17
N VAL A 99 -11.07 -24.02 -7.88
CA VAL A 99 -9.76 -23.82 -7.25
C VAL A 99 -9.70 -22.50 -6.50
N ALA A 100 -10.15 -21.40 -7.11
CA ALA A 100 -10.14 -20.07 -6.50
C ALA A 100 -11.00 -20.02 -5.23
N ARG A 101 -12.20 -20.63 -5.23
CA ARG A 101 -13.04 -20.73 -4.03
C ARG A 101 -12.37 -21.52 -2.90
N THR A 102 -11.76 -22.65 -3.22
CA THR A 102 -11.01 -23.44 -2.21
C THR A 102 -9.83 -22.63 -1.65
N LYS A 103 -9.12 -21.89 -2.50
CA LYS A 103 -8.01 -21.02 -2.06
C LYS A 103 -8.49 -19.83 -1.23
N LEU A 104 -9.64 -19.22 -1.55
CA LEU A 104 -10.25 -18.19 -0.72
C LEU A 104 -10.60 -18.72 0.67
N GLN A 105 -11.23 -19.89 0.76
CA GLN A 105 -11.56 -20.51 2.07
C GLN A 105 -10.31 -20.77 2.91
N ALA A 106 -9.27 -21.35 2.30
CA ALA A 106 -7.99 -21.58 2.97
C ALA A 106 -7.32 -20.26 3.40
N SER A 107 -7.39 -19.23 2.55
CA SER A 107 -6.85 -17.90 2.84
C SER A 107 -7.58 -17.24 4.01
N ASN A 108 -8.91 -17.35 4.09
CA ASN A 108 -9.70 -16.79 5.21
C ASN A 108 -9.38 -17.49 6.54
N ALA A 109 -9.22 -18.81 6.52
CA ALA A 109 -8.79 -19.57 7.71
C ALA A 109 -7.39 -19.15 8.16
N ALA A 110 -6.43 -19.06 7.22
CA ALA A 110 -5.08 -18.61 7.51
C ALA A 110 -5.03 -17.16 8.03
N PHE A 111 -5.84 -16.27 7.45
CA PHE A 111 -5.97 -14.89 7.90
C PHE A 111 -6.46 -14.80 9.34
N SER A 112 -7.47 -15.59 9.73
CA SER A 112 -7.97 -15.61 11.12
C SER A 112 -6.87 -15.98 12.12
N ALA A 113 -6.07 -17.00 11.80
CA ALA A 113 -4.94 -17.43 12.63
C ALA A 113 -3.82 -16.37 12.66
N TYR A 114 -3.48 -15.80 11.50
CA TYR A 114 -2.50 -14.72 11.40
C TYR A 114 -2.91 -13.49 12.21
N ARG A 115 -4.17 -13.05 12.10
CA ARG A 115 -4.72 -11.93 12.88
C ARG A 115 -4.58 -12.18 14.38
N GLN A 116 -4.92 -13.38 14.84
CA GLN A 116 -4.76 -13.73 16.25
C GLN A 116 -3.29 -13.61 16.69
N ALA A 117 -2.37 -14.26 15.98
CA ALA A 117 -0.95 -14.25 16.31
C ALA A 117 -0.35 -12.83 16.28
N GLN A 118 -0.72 -12.01 15.29
CA GLN A 118 -0.25 -10.63 15.19
C GLN A 118 -0.79 -9.77 16.34
N CYS A 119 -2.06 -9.92 16.71
CA CYS A 119 -2.61 -9.15 17.83
C CYS A 119 -2.08 -9.64 19.19
N GLU A 120 -1.71 -10.91 19.33
CA GLU A 120 -1.00 -11.42 20.51
C GLU A 120 0.44 -10.87 20.59
N LEU A 121 1.14 -10.76 19.45
CA LEU A 121 2.44 -10.09 19.38
C LEU A 121 2.33 -8.62 19.77
N ASP A 122 1.38 -7.89 19.19
CA ASP A 122 1.14 -6.47 19.46
C ASP A 122 0.82 -6.21 20.95
N MET A 123 0.11 -7.14 21.58
CA MET A 123 -0.12 -7.17 23.03
C MET A 123 1.15 -7.40 23.84
N ALA A 124 2.01 -8.31 23.41
CA ALA A 124 3.27 -8.64 24.09
C ALA A 124 4.28 -7.49 24.05
N LEU A 125 4.18 -6.61 23.04
CA LEU A 125 5.00 -5.39 22.93
C LEU A 125 4.59 -4.29 23.91
N VAL A 126 3.50 -4.48 24.67
CA VAL A 126 3.07 -3.58 25.73
C VAL A 126 3.59 -4.09 27.08
N GLY A 127 4.28 -3.23 27.85
CA GLY A 127 4.83 -3.57 29.16
C GLY A 127 3.82 -4.23 30.13
N GLY A 128 4.31 -5.08 31.04
CA GLY A 128 3.50 -5.86 31.97
C GLY A 128 2.59 -5.04 32.90
N GLY A 129 2.98 -3.80 33.22
CA GLY A 129 2.22 -2.89 34.08
C GLY A 129 1.14 -2.05 33.36
N ALA A 130 0.89 -2.27 32.08
CA ALA A 130 0.06 -1.36 31.27
C ALA A 130 -1.46 -1.54 31.46
N GLY A 131 -1.91 -2.45 32.33
CA GLY A 131 -3.33 -2.64 32.65
C GLY A 131 -4.23 -2.73 31.41
N ASN A 132 -5.31 -1.96 31.39
CA ASN A 132 -6.31 -1.94 30.31
C ASN A 132 -5.77 -1.48 28.94
N ALA A 133 -4.56 -0.90 28.88
CA ALA A 133 -3.95 -0.51 27.61
C ALA A 133 -3.67 -1.72 26.71
N ARG A 134 -3.44 -2.90 27.31
CA ARG A 134 -3.35 -4.16 26.59
C ARG A 134 -4.66 -4.43 25.86
N ASP A 135 -5.79 -4.51 26.56
CA ASP A 135 -7.07 -4.79 25.90
C ASP A 135 -7.44 -3.79 24.81
N SER A 136 -7.21 -2.50 25.02
CA SER A 136 -7.41 -1.49 23.98
C SER A 136 -6.52 -1.75 22.76
N ARG A 137 -5.25 -2.12 22.96
CA ARG A 137 -4.31 -2.45 21.89
C ARG A 137 -4.77 -3.67 21.09
N ARG A 138 -5.21 -4.73 21.76
CA ARG A 138 -5.80 -5.93 21.11
C ARG A 138 -7.03 -5.58 20.27
N LEU A 139 -7.97 -4.81 20.82
CA LEU A 139 -9.19 -4.41 20.12
C LEU A 139 -8.85 -3.61 18.86
N THR A 140 -7.91 -2.66 18.98
CA THR A 140 -7.42 -1.87 17.86
C THR A 140 -6.79 -2.73 16.78
N CYS A 141 -5.88 -3.63 17.15
CA CYS A 141 -5.25 -4.55 16.19
C CYS A 141 -6.30 -5.37 15.42
N VAL A 142 -7.25 -5.98 16.11
CA VAL A 142 -8.29 -6.81 15.49
C VAL A 142 -9.13 -5.99 14.50
N ALA A 143 -9.56 -4.79 14.91
CA ALA A 143 -10.36 -3.92 14.05
C ALA A 143 -9.59 -3.51 12.78
N LYS A 144 -8.34 -3.03 12.92
CA LYS A 144 -7.51 -2.61 11.79
C LYS A 144 -7.26 -3.74 10.81
N MET A 145 -6.90 -4.93 11.30
CA MET A 145 -6.66 -6.08 10.44
C MET A 145 -7.93 -6.53 9.70
N ASN A 146 -9.09 -6.51 10.35
CA ASN A 146 -10.35 -6.84 9.69
C ASN A 146 -10.65 -5.86 8.55
N LEU A 147 -10.49 -4.55 8.80
CA LEU A 147 -10.74 -3.50 7.81
C LEU A 147 -9.76 -3.56 6.64
N GLN A 148 -8.48 -3.77 6.91
CA GLN A 148 -7.48 -3.96 5.86
C GLN A 148 -7.84 -5.15 4.97
N ARG A 149 -8.27 -6.27 5.57
CA ARG A 149 -8.65 -7.46 4.82
C ARG A 149 -9.89 -7.25 3.96
N VAL A 150 -10.83 -6.38 4.37
CA VAL A 150 -11.97 -5.97 3.54
C VAL A 150 -11.47 -5.31 2.26
N GLU A 151 -10.54 -4.37 2.37
CA GLU A 151 -9.96 -3.68 1.21
C GLU A 151 -9.18 -4.63 0.31
N ASP A 152 -8.39 -5.54 0.89
CA ASP A 152 -7.61 -6.52 0.14
C ASP A 152 -8.53 -7.44 -0.68
N LEU A 153 -9.60 -7.96 -0.06
CA LEU A 153 -10.59 -8.80 -0.76
C LEU A 153 -11.30 -8.04 -1.89
N ALA A 154 -11.67 -6.78 -1.64
CA ALA A 154 -12.28 -5.94 -2.67
C ALA A 154 -11.32 -5.67 -3.84
N ARG A 155 -10.05 -5.38 -3.55
CA ARG A 155 -8.99 -5.17 -4.55
C ARG A 155 -8.72 -6.42 -5.37
N ASP A 156 -8.59 -7.57 -4.72
CA ASP A 156 -8.22 -8.84 -5.35
C ASP A 156 -9.35 -9.40 -6.23
N THR A 157 -10.61 -9.13 -5.89
CA THR A 157 -11.78 -9.70 -6.59
C THR A 157 -12.59 -8.71 -7.42
N GLY A 158 -12.43 -7.40 -7.19
CA GLY A 158 -13.22 -6.35 -7.84
C GLY A 158 -12.95 -6.20 -9.35
N ALA A 159 -11.80 -6.67 -9.83
CA ALA A 159 -11.42 -6.61 -11.24
C ALA A 159 -11.68 -7.92 -12.01
N LEU A 160 -12.29 -8.94 -11.38
CA LEU A 160 -12.61 -10.19 -12.07
C LEU A 160 -13.68 -9.93 -13.15
N PRO A 161 -13.43 -10.33 -14.42
CA PRO A 161 -14.45 -10.18 -15.47
C PRO A 161 -15.66 -11.03 -15.12
N SER A 162 -16.87 -10.49 -15.23
CA SER A 162 -18.11 -11.22 -14.95
C SER A 162 -18.66 -11.85 -16.22
N LYS A 163 -19.27 -13.03 -16.10
CA LYS A 163 -20.16 -13.57 -17.13
C LYS A 163 -21.27 -12.53 -17.39
N GLN A 164 -21.48 -12.18 -18.66
CA GLN A 164 -22.57 -11.30 -19.09
C GLN A 164 -23.92 -12.00 -18.93
#